data_AF-A0A7S3C591-F1
#
_entry.id   AF-A0A7S3C591-F1
#
_cell.length_a   1.000
_cell.length_b   1.000
_cell.length_c   1.000
_cell.angle_alpha   90.00
_cell.angle_beta   90.00
_cell.angle_gamma   90.00
#
_symmetry.space_group_name_H-M   'P 1'
#
loop_
_entity.id
_entity.type
_entity.pdbx_description
1 polymer ?
#
loop_
_entity_poly.entity_id
_entity_poly.type
_entity_poly.pdbx_seq_one_letter_code
_entity_poly.pdbx_strand_id
1 'polypeptide(L)'
;MNNGCICCTVRGDLIRILNRLMRQKKKFDHILIETTGLADPAPVAQTFFMDEDMKKLLAIDSILTVVDAKHIGLHLNEKKVDCVNESEQQVAFADRILLNKCDLVTAEEKAEVRSMIKARNQFCDIVECTNSKVDLDQVLGINRFSLEHIVNDVDDHFAENDHDDHEHDDHHEHEQK
;
A
#
# COMPACT_ATOMS: atom_id res chain seq x y z
N MET A 1 -4.87 -27.23 9.13
CA MET A 1 -3.95 -26.17 8.68
C MET A 1 -4.34 -24.91 9.42
N ASN A 2 -3.43 -24.35 10.24
CA ASN A 2 -3.69 -23.13 11.00
C ASN A 2 -2.76 -22.07 10.42
N ASN A 3 -3.27 -21.24 9.50
CA ASN A 3 -2.45 -20.35 8.66
C ASN A 3 -2.03 -19.05 9.37
N GLY A 4 -2.13 -18.99 10.70
CA GLY A 4 -1.39 -18.01 11.50
C GLY A 4 -1.73 -16.55 11.22
N CYS A 5 -3.00 -16.22 10.93
CA CYS A 5 -3.42 -14.82 10.74
C CYS A 5 -3.14 -14.00 12.00
N ILE A 6 -2.54 -12.81 11.81
CA ILE A 6 -2.23 -11.87 12.89
C ILE A 6 -2.64 -10.48 12.41
N CYS A 7 -3.36 -9.72 13.26
CA CYS A 7 -3.82 -8.36 12.98
C CYS A 7 -2.94 -7.34 13.71
N CYS A 8 -2.64 -6.20 13.07
CA CYS A 8 -1.88 -5.07 13.63
C CYS A 8 -2.59 -3.76 13.31
N THR A 9 -2.55 -2.79 14.23
CA THR A 9 -3.20 -1.48 14.06
C THR A 9 -2.19 -0.33 13.85
N VAL A 10 -0.90 -0.56 14.11
CA VAL A 10 0.16 0.47 14.04
C VAL A 10 1.42 -0.12 13.38
N ARG A 11 2.21 0.71 12.67
CA ARG A 11 3.49 0.34 12.04
C ARG A 11 4.40 -0.49 12.96
N GLY A 12 4.55 -0.09 14.23
CA GLY A 12 5.37 -0.80 15.20
C GLY A 12 4.86 -2.22 15.52
N ASP A 13 3.55 -2.45 15.45
CA ASP A 13 2.98 -3.78 15.64
C ASP A 13 3.33 -4.70 14.45
N LEU A 14 3.29 -4.18 13.22
CA LEU A 14 3.69 -4.94 12.02
C LEU A 14 5.13 -5.45 12.15
N ILE A 15 6.08 -4.57 12.47
CA ILE A 15 7.50 -4.94 12.65
C ILE A 15 7.65 -6.01 13.73
N ARG A 16 6.98 -5.82 14.89
CA ARG A 16 7.04 -6.79 16.00
C ARG A 16 6.50 -8.16 15.57
N ILE A 17 5.42 -8.19 14.81
CA ILE A 17 4.78 -9.42 14.33
C ILE A 17 5.67 -10.13 13.30
N LEU A 18 6.20 -9.40 12.32
CA LEU A 18 7.11 -9.94 11.31
C LEU A 18 8.36 -10.52 11.97
N ASN A 19 8.98 -9.79 12.91
CA ASN A 19 10.12 -10.29 13.69
C ASN A 19 9.78 -11.58 14.44
N ARG A 20 8.59 -11.66 15.04
CA ARG A 20 8.14 -12.88 15.71
C ARG A 20 7.95 -14.04 14.73
N LEU A 21 7.41 -13.79 13.54
CA LEU A 21 7.24 -14.80 12.50
C LEU A 21 8.58 -15.32 12.00
N MET A 22 9.57 -14.45 11.78
CA MET A 22 10.90 -14.83 11.29
C MET A 22 11.69 -15.70 12.26
N ARG A 23 11.42 -15.57 13.56
CA ARG A 23 12.00 -16.40 14.63
C ARG A 23 11.35 -17.77 14.78
N GLN A 24 10.23 -18.05 14.10
CA GLN A 24 9.60 -19.37 14.17
C GLN A 24 10.47 -20.44 13.49
N LYS A 25 10.37 -21.69 13.99
CA LYS A 25 11.02 -22.85 13.36
C LYS A 25 10.47 -23.12 11.96
N LYS A 26 9.18 -22.89 11.76
CA LYS A 26 8.53 -22.97 10.45
C LYS A 26 8.95 -21.73 9.64
N LYS A 27 9.50 -21.97 8.45
CA LYS A 27 9.83 -20.92 7.49
C LYS A 27 8.66 -20.65 6.56
N PHE A 28 8.60 -19.43 6.08
CA PHE A 28 7.57 -18.94 5.16
C PHE A 28 8.26 -18.48 3.90
N ASP A 29 7.75 -18.90 2.75
CA ASP A 29 8.26 -18.46 1.45
C ASP A 29 7.68 -17.08 1.09
N HIS A 30 6.43 -16.83 1.50
CA HIS A 30 5.72 -15.57 1.28
C HIS A 30 4.92 -15.16 2.52
N ILE A 31 4.74 -13.84 2.68
CA ILE A 31 3.87 -13.23 3.68
C ILE A 31 2.91 -12.32 2.93
N LEU A 32 1.61 -12.52 3.12
CA LEU A 32 0.57 -11.62 2.60
C LEU A 32 0.13 -10.68 3.72
N ILE A 33 0.20 -9.37 3.46
CA ILE A 33 -0.25 -8.34 4.38
C ILE A 33 -1.53 -7.75 3.81
N GLU A 34 -2.64 -8.00 4.50
CA GLU A 34 -3.91 -7.34 4.21
C GLU A 34 -3.98 -6.05 5.02
N THR A 35 -4.10 -4.93 4.32
CA THR A 35 -4.35 -3.63 4.93
C THR A 35 -5.85 -3.38 5.02
N THR A 36 -6.27 -2.42 5.85
CA THR A 36 -7.68 -2.00 5.85
C THR A 36 -8.01 -1.34 4.51
N GLY A 37 -9.27 -1.35 4.09
CA GLY A 37 -9.69 -0.79 2.80
C GLY A 37 -9.41 0.71 2.61
N LEU A 38 -9.06 1.44 3.67
CA LEU A 38 -8.71 2.86 3.66
C LEU A 38 -7.22 3.11 3.93
N ALA A 39 -6.42 2.06 4.09
CA ALA A 39 -5.01 2.21 4.38
C ALA A 39 -4.27 2.69 3.12
N ASP A 40 -3.36 3.63 3.32
CA ASP A 40 -2.36 4.01 2.35
C ASP A 40 -1.25 2.93 2.29
N PRO A 41 -0.97 2.36 1.10
CA PRO A 41 0.08 1.36 0.94
C PRO A 41 1.50 1.91 1.15
N ALA A 42 1.75 3.21 0.92
CA ALA A 42 3.09 3.79 0.97
C ALA A 42 3.73 3.71 2.37
N PRO A 43 3.08 4.14 3.48
CA PRO A 43 3.63 3.99 4.83
C PRO A 43 3.90 2.53 5.24
N VAL A 44 3.16 1.58 4.69
CA VAL A 44 3.38 0.15 4.93
C VAL A 44 4.63 -0.31 4.19
N ALA A 45 4.75 0.02 2.90
CA ALA A 45 5.92 -0.32 2.08
C ALA A 45 7.22 0.30 2.64
N GLN A 46 7.17 1.58 3.06
CA GLN A 46 8.31 2.28 3.67
C GLN A 46 8.88 1.54 4.88
N THR A 47 8.06 0.82 5.64
CA THR A 47 8.51 0.05 6.81
C THR A 47 9.63 -0.93 6.44
N PHE A 48 9.57 -1.53 5.26
CA PHE A 48 10.56 -2.49 4.78
C PHE A 48 11.86 -1.82 4.29
N PHE A 49 11.83 -0.50 4.03
CA PHE A 49 12.99 0.28 3.58
C PHE A 49 13.57 1.21 4.64
N MET A 50 12.91 1.41 5.77
CA MET A 50 13.44 2.21 6.87
C MET A 50 14.01 1.34 8.00
N ASP A 51 13.50 0.11 8.16
CA ASP A 51 13.97 -0.82 9.20
C ASP A 51 15.07 -1.75 8.65
N GLU A 52 16.26 -1.68 9.23
CA GLU A 52 17.43 -2.44 8.80
C GLU A 52 17.31 -3.96 9.01
N ASP A 53 16.51 -4.40 9.98
CA ASP A 53 16.27 -5.83 10.18
C ASP A 53 15.28 -6.34 9.14
N MET A 54 14.24 -5.55 8.81
CA MET A 54 13.29 -5.90 7.75
C MET A 54 13.98 -6.00 6.39
N LYS A 55 14.82 -5.03 6.02
CA LYS A 55 15.60 -5.07 4.76
C LYS A 55 16.43 -6.35 4.58
N LYS A 56 17.01 -6.85 5.68
CA LYS A 56 17.89 -8.03 5.64
C LYS A 56 17.11 -9.33 5.55
N LEU A 57 15.88 -9.36 6.07
CA LEU A 57 15.09 -10.57 6.24
C LEU A 57 13.99 -10.74 5.20
N LEU A 58 13.48 -9.64 4.66
CA LEU A 58 12.30 -9.60 3.81
C LEU A 58 12.52 -8.66 2.62
N ALA A 59 11.82 -8.94 1.53
CA ALA A 59 11.69 -8.06 0.39
C ALA A 59 10.21 -7.95 0.02
N ILE A 60 9.79 -6.78 -0.47
CA ILE A 60 8.45 -6.61 -1.03
C ILE A 60 8.44 -7.25 -2.41
N ASP A 61 7.54 -8.22 -2.61
CA ASP A 61 7.34 -8.89 -3.89
C ASP A 61 6.51 -8.00 -4.85
N SER A 62 5.38 -7.51 -4.35
CA SER A 62 4.46 -6.63 -5.06
C SER A 62 3.45 -5.98 -4.12
N ILE A 63 2.88 -4.87 -4.58
CA ILE A 63 1.68 -4.24 -4.02
C ILE A 63 0.50 -4.57 -4.93
N LEU A 64 -0.51 -5.22 -4.34
CA LEU A 64 -1.68 -5.71 -5.06
C LEU A 64 -2.92 -4.92 -4.64
N THR A 65 -3.67 -4.43 -5.61
CA THR A 65 -4.94 -3.74 -5.37
C THR A 65 -6.09 -4.51 -6.00
N VAL A 66 -7.04 -4.95 -5.17
CA VAL A 66 -8.27 -5.59 -5.67
C VAL A 66 -9.30 -4.51 -5.98
N VAL A 67 -9.72 -4.44 -7.23
CA VAL A 67 -10.62 -3.39 -7.73
C VAL A 67 -11.97 -3.99 -8.07
N ASP A 68 -13.04 -3.38 -7.56
CA ASP A 68 -14.41 -3.72 -7.97
C ASP A 68 -14.75 -3.05 -9.31
N ALA A 69 -14.82 -3.85 -10.38
CA ALA A 69 -15.10 -3.35 -11.72
C ALA A 69 -16.44 -2.60 -11.83
N LYS A 70 -17.43 -2.92 -11.00
CA LYS A 70 -18.75 -2.28 -11.08
C LYS A 70 -18.78 -0.89 -10.44
N HIS A 71 -17.97 -0.68 -9.39
CA HIS A 71 -18.07 0.52 -8.55
C HIS A 71 -16.84 1.44 -8.62
N ILE A 72 -15.70 0.97 -9.13
CA ILE A 72 -14.46 1.75 -9.12
C ILE A 72 -14.58 3.13 -9.79
N GLY A 73 -15.38 3.24 -10.85
CA GLY A 73 -15.61 4.52 -11.51
C GLY A 73 -16.23 5.58 -10.59
N LEU A 74 -17.03 5.19 -9.59
CA LEU A 74 -17.57 6.12 -8.60
C LEU A 74 -16.47 6.59 -7.65
N HIS A 75 -15.64 5.66 -7.17
CA HIS A 75 -14.58 5.96 -6.22
C HIS A 75 -13.44 6.79 -6.83
N LEU A 76 -13.01 6.48 -8.05
CA LEU A 76 -11.93 7.24 -8.73
C LEU A 76 -12.35 8.63 -9.20
N ASN A 77 -13.64 8.88 -9.36
CA ASN A 77 -14.17 10.20 -9.76
C ASN A 77 -14.70 11.00 -8.57
N GLU A 78 -14.67 10.42 -7.36
CA GLU A 78 -15.04 11.13 -6.14
C GLU A 78 -14.05 12.28 -5.90
N LYS A 79 -14.58 13.49 -5.91
CA LYS A 79 -13.82 14.69 -5.56
C LYS A 79 -13.90 14.91 -4.06
N LYS A 80 -12.80 14.64 -3.37
CA LYS A 80 -12.64 14.99 -1.98
C LYS A 80 -12.04 16.38 -1.86
N VAL A 81 -12.64 17.20 -1.00
CA VAL A 81 -12.13 18.55 -0.66
C VAL A 81 -11.34 18.38 0.63
N ASP A 82 -10.13 18.96 0.67
CA ASP A 82 -9.22 18.95 1.81
C ASP A 82 -8.71 17.56 2.26
N CYS A 83 -8.86 16.52 1.44
CA CYS A 83 -8.27 15.20 1.71
C CYS A 83 -7.98 14.42 0.42
N VAL A 84 -7.06 13.46 0.52
CA VAL A 84 -6.64 12.63 -0.61
C VAL A 84 -7.68 11.54 -0.89
N ASN A 85 -7.89 11.22 -2.17
CA ASN A 85 -8.70 10.08 -2.59
C ASN A 85 -7.89 8.79 -2.44
N GLU A 86 -8.23 7.98 -1.43
CA GLU A 86 -7.52 6.74 -1.09
C GLU A 86 -7.61 5.71 -2.22
N SER A 87 -8.73 5.68 -2.95
CA SER A 87 -8.89 4.77 -4.10
C SER A 87 -7.97 5.16 -5.25
N GLU A 88 -7.74 6.45 -5.46
CA GLU A 88 -6.78 6.95 -6.44
C GLU A 88 -5.35 6.57 -6.04
N GLN A 89 -4.96 6.80 -4.78
CA GLN A 89 -3.65 6.40 -4.26
C GLN A 89 -3.42 4.89 -4.36
N GLN A 90 -4.39 4.07 -3.94
CA GLN A 90 -4.26 2.61 -3.99
C GLN A 90 -4.14 2.08 -5.43
N VAL A 91 -4.76 2.73 -6.41
CA VAL A 91 -4.61 2.38 -7.83
C VAL A 91 -3.28 2.88 -8.39
N ALA A 92 -2.88 4.10 -8.03
CA ALA A 92 -1.60 4.69 -8.44
C ALA A 92 -0.41 3.84 -7.97
N PHE A 93 -0.47 3.34 -6.74
CA PHE A 93 0.63 2.62 -6.09
C PHE A 93 0.68 1.11 -6.37
N ALA A 94 -0.30 0.58 -7.12
CA ALA A 94 -0.39 -0.85 -7.39
C ALA A 94 0.62 -1.31 -8.43
N ASP A 95 1.42 -2.34 -8.10
CA ASP A 95 2.22 -3.06 -9.09
C ASP A 95 1.32 -3.92 -9.99
N ARG A 96 0.22 -4.43 -9.41
CA ARG A 96 -0.79 -5.22 -10.11
C ARG A 96 -2.18 -5.00 -9.54
N ILE A 97 -3.15 -4.90 -10.43
CA ILE A 97 -4.57 -4.79 -10.10
C ILE A 97 -5.29 -6.09 -10.43
N LEU A 98 -6.03 -6.60 -9.45
CA LEU A 98 -7.01 -7.66 -9.65
C LEU A 98 -8.37 -7.01 -9.90
N LEU A 99 -8.74 -6.86 -11.18
CA LEU A 99 -10.03 -6.30 -11.59
C LEU A 99 -11.12 -7.35 -11.40
N ASN A 100 -11.77 -7.30 -10.25
CA ASN A 100 -12.76 -8.27 -9.79
C ASN A 100 -14.19 -7.88 -10.18
N LYS A 101 -15.13 -8.82 -10.03
CA LYS A 101 -16.55 -8.69 -10.36
C LYS A 101 -16.77 -8.39 -11.85
N CYS A 102 -15.89 -8.91 -12.71
CA CYS A 102 -15.97 -8.73 -14.16
C CYS A 102 -17.25 -9.34 -14.78
N ASP A 103 -17.95 -10.19 -14.05
CA ASP A 103 -19.25 -10.78 -14.41
C ASP A 103 -20.43 -9.81 -14.25
N LEU A 104 -20.26 -8.70 -13.53
CA LEU A 104 -21.30 -7.71 -13.27
C LEU A 104 -21.27 -6.50 -14.22
N VAL A 105 -20.34 -6.50 -15.17
CA VAL A 105 -20.10 -5.40 -16.11
C VAL A 105 -20.06 -5.88 -17.56
N THR A 106 -20.45 -5.03 -18.49
CA THR A 106 -20.31 -5.31 -19.93
C THR A 106 -18.86 -5.16 -20.39
N ALA A 107 -18.57 -5.58 -21.62
CA ALA A 107 -17.24 -5.42 -22.21
C ALA A 107 -16.85 -3.93 -22.36
N GLU A 108 -17.83 -3.08 -22.67
CA GLU A 108 -17.68 -1.64 -22.80
C GLU A 108 -17.38 -0.99 -21.45
N GLU A 109 -18.20 -1.25 -20.42
CA GLU A 109 -17.95 -0.77 -19.04
C GLU A 109 -16.56 -1.21 -18.55
N LYS A 110 -16.16 -2.45 -18.86
CA LYS A 110 -14.84 -2.96 -18.50
C LYS A 110 -13.71 -2.21 -19.21
N ALA A 111 -13.86 -1.93 -20.51
CA ALA A 111 -12.87 -1.17 -21.27
C ALA A 111 -12.70 0.26 -20.71
N GLU A 112 -13.80 0.91 -20.34
CA GLU A 112 -13.80 2.21 -19.67
C GLU A 112 -13.06 2.15 -18.33
N VAL A 113 -13.36 1.17 -17.50
CA VAL A 113 -12.68 0.96 -16.21
C VAL A 113 -11.18 0.74 -16.39
N ARG A 114 -10.78 -0.10 -17.35
CA ARG A 114 -9.36 -0.31 -17.68
C ARG A 114 -8.69 1.00 -18.11
N SER A 115 -9.37 1.82 -18.91
CA SER A 115 -8.86 3.13 -19.31
C SER A 115 -8.71 4.08 -18.11
N MET A 116 -9.68 4.10 -17.19
CA MET A 116 -9.61 4.91 -15.97
C MET A 116 -8.42 4.50 -15.09
N ILE A 117 -8.24 3.19 -14.87
CA ILE A 117 -7.10 2.66 -14.11
C ILE A 117 -5.78 3.06 -14.78
N LYS A 118 -5.66 2.85 -16.10
CA LYS A 118 -4.43 3.17 -16.84
C LYS A 118 -4.11 4.66 -16.88
N ALA A 119 -5.12 5.53 -16.78
CA ALA A 119 -4.91 6.97 -16.68
C ALA A 119 -4.29 7.39 -15.33
N ARG A 120 -4.41 6.57 -14.27
CA ARG A 120 -3.77 6.82 -12.96
C ARG A 120 -2.45 6.05 -12.85
N ASN A 121 -2.41 4.83 -13.37
CA ASN A 121 -1.23 3.99 -13.35
C ASN A 121 -1.05 3.26 -14.69
N GLN A 122 -0.24 3.87 -15.56
CA GLN A 122 0.01 3.37 -16.91
C GLN A 122 0.75 2.01 -16.92
N PHE A 123 1.59 1.76 -15.92
CA PHE A 123 2.50 0.61 -15.88
C PHE A 123 1.90 -0.62 -15.18
N CYS A 124 0.78 -0.47 -14.45
CA CYS A 124 0.15 -1.54 -13.70
C CYS A 124 -0.34 -2.71 -14.59
N ASP A 125 0.02 -3.94 -14.25
CA ASP A 125 -0.60 -5.13 -14.84
C ASP A 125 -2.05 -5.29 -14.33
N ILE A 126 -3.00 -5.59 -15.21
CA ILE A 126 -4.41 -5.82 -14.83
C ILE A 126 -4.79 -7.27 -15.11
N VAL A 127 -5.17 -7.99 -14.04
CA VAL A 127 -5.71 -9.35 -14.10
C VAL A 127 -7.21 -9.30 -13.85
N GLU A 128 -8.00 -9.78 -14.80
CA GLU A 128 -9.45 -9.85 -14.65
C GLU A 128 -9.89 -11.09 -13.88
N CYS A 129 -10.82 -10.93 -12.95
CA CYS A 129 -11.35 -12.04 -12.17
C CYS A 129 -12.80 -11.85 -11.73
N THR A 130 -13.37 -12.93 -11.21
CA THR A 130 -14.70 -12.98 -10.58
C THR A 130 -14.56 -13.69 -9.23
N ASN A 131 -15.15 -13.11 -8.18
CA ASN A 131 -15.00 -13.57 -6.80
C ASN A 131 -13.53 -13.67 -6.34
N SER A 132 -12.66 -12.82 -6.88
CA SER A 132 -11.21 -12.81 -6.65
C SER A 132 -10.52 -14.15 -6.92
N LYS A 133 -11.11 -14.98 -7.79
CA LYS A 133 -10.50 -16.25 -8.21
C LYS A 133 -9.44 -15.97 -9.26
N VAL A 134 -8.18 -16.11 -8.85
CA VAL A 134 -6.98 -15.99 -9.68
C VAL A 134 -5.99 -17.08 -9.31
N ASP A 135 -5.10 -17.43 -10.23
CA ASP A 135 -4.02 -18.35 -9.94
C ASP A 135 -3.01 -17.71 -8.98
N LEU A 136 -2.47 -18.50 -8.06
CA LEU A 136 -1.63 -17.99 -6.97
C LEU A 136 -0.31 -17.38 -7.48
N ASP A 137 0.21 -17.87 -8.60
CA ASP A 137 1.40 -17.35 -9.29
C ASP A 137 1.17 -15.98 -9.94
N GLN A 138 -0.08 -15.51 -10.01
CA GLN A 138 -0.42 -14.15 -10.41
C GLN A 138 -0.42 -13.17 -9.23
N VAL A 139 -0.32 -13.68 -8.00
CA VAL A 139 -0.43 -12.92 -6.75
C VAL A 139 0.89 -12.96 -5.96
N LEU A 140 1.53 -14.12 -5.87
CA LEU A 140 2.74 -14.32 -5.07
C LEU A 140 3.95 -14.62 -5.95
N GLY A 141 5.09 -14.03 -5.63
CA GLY A 141 6.36 -14.32 -6.30
C GLY A 141 6.48 -13.67 -7.68
N ILE A 142 5.72 -12.60 -7.92
CA ILE A 142 5.71 -11.91 -9.22
C ILE A 142 6.86 -10.91 -9.38
N ASN A 143 7.55 -10.58 -8.29
CA ASN A 143 8.72 -9.70 -8.23
C ASN A 143 8.53 -8.41 -9.05
N ARG A 144 7.42 -7.73 -8.82
CA ARG A 144 7.02 -6.53 -9.59
C ARG A 144 7.32 -5.22 -8.88
N PHE A 145 7.57 -5.27 -7.58
CA PHE A 145 7.81 -4.07 -6.80
C PHE A 145 9.04 -3.29 -7.28
N SER A 146 8.88 -1.97 -7.50
CA SER A 146 9.97 -1.04 -7.82
C SER A 146 9.99 0.17 -6.89
N LEU A 147 11.16 0.45 -6.30
CA LEU A 147 11.40 1.62 -5.44
C LEU A 147 11.20 2.96 -6.15
N GLU A 148 11.44 2.99 -7.47
CA GLU A 148 11.35 4.22 -8.28
C GLU A 148 9.92 4.77 -8.31
N HIS A 149 8.91 3.91 -8.16
CA HIS A 149 7.50 4.31 -8.09
C HIS A 149 7.19 5.00 -6.76
N ILE A 150 7.82 4.56 -5.66
CA ILE A 150 7.64 5.16 -4.35
C ILE A 150 8.25 6.56 -4.30
N VAL A 151 9.48 6.73 -4.79
CA VAL A 151 10.23 7.98 -4.62
C VAL A 151 9.56 9.16 -5.35
N ASN A 152 8.99 8.91 -6.54
CA ASN A 152 8.29 9.95 -7.29
C ASN A 152 6.99 10.42 -6.60
N ASP A 153 6.27 9.52 -5.92
CA ASP A 153 5.05 9.85 -5.17
C ASP A 153 5.35 10.41 -3.76
N VAL A 154 6.53 10.08 -3.22
CA VAL A 154 7.02 10.52 -1.91
C VAL A 154 7.47 11.98 -1.93
N ASP A 155 8.07 12.50 -3.01
CA ASP A 155 8.47 13.92 -3.05
C ASP A 155 7.26 14.88 -2.95
N ASP A 156 6.07 14.48 -3.44
CA ASP A 156 4.85 15.30 -3.35
C ASP A 156 4.16 15.23 -1.97
N HIS A 157 4.33 14.14 -1.22
CA HIS A 157 3.70 13.96 0.10
C HIS A 157 4.54 14.44 1.31
N PHE A 158 5.81 14.77 1.10
CA PHE A 158 6.74 15.13 2.18
C PHE A 158 6.95 16.64 2.37
N ALA A 159 6.42 17.48 1.48
CA ALA A 159 6.51 18.93 1.64
C ALA A 159 5.69 19.50 2.82
N GLU A 160 4.85 18.71 3.48
CA GLU A 160 3.94 19.21 4.54
C GLU A 160 4.24 18.72 5.97
N ASN A 161 5.27 17.91 6.21
CA ASN A 161 5.54 17.35 7.56
C ASN A 161 6.89 17.74 8.21
N ASP A 162 7.62 18.70 7.65
CA ASP A 162 8.93 19.14 8.19
C ASP A 162 8.90 20.48 8.95
N HIS A 163 7.74 20.83 9.52
CA HIS A 163 7.60 21.98 10.41
C HIS A 163 6.87 21.59 11.70
N ASP A 164 7.62 21.06 12.67
CA ASP A 164 7.48 21.42 14.09
C ASP A 164 8.45 20.59 14.93
N ASP A 165 9.69 21.08 15.05
CA ASP A 165 10.54 20.85 16.22
C ASP A 165 11.55 22.02 16.30
N HIS A 166 11.01 23.22 16.53
CA HIS A 166 11.79 24.31 17.10
C HIS A 166 11.64 24.27 18.62
N GLU A 167 12.58 23.58 19.28
CA GLU A 167 12.84 23.73 20.71
C GLU A 167 13.17 25.20 20.99
N HIS A 168 12.21 25.95 21.56
CA HIS A 168 12.48 27.23 22.19
C HIS A 168 13.02 26.98 23.60
N ASP A 169 14.35 26.95 23.70
CA ASP A 169 15.08 26.97 24.97
C ASP A 169 15.18 28.43 25.46
N ASP A 170 14.12 28.92 26.10
CA ASP A 170 14.12 30.24 26.75
C ASP A 170 14.86 30.16 28.11
N HIS A 171 16.18 30.33 28.02
CA HIS A 171 17.02 30.74 29.13
C HIS A 171 16.59 32.13 29.64
N HIS A 172 15.86 32.18 30.75
CA HIS A 172 15.76 33.40 31.56
C HIS A 172 16.65 33.30 32.80
N GLU A 173 17.86 33.83 32.67
CA GLU A 173 18.64 34.35 33.79
C GLU A 173 17.98 35.64 34.30
N HIS A 174 17.78 35.75 35.62
CA HIS A 174 17.84 37.06 36.28
C HIS A 174 18.45 36.95 37.68
N GLU A 175 19.60 37.58 37.80
CA GLU A 175 20.34 37.90 39.02
C GLU A 175 19.69 39.03 39.86
N GLN A 176 19.94 38.94 41.17
CA GLN A 176 20.19 40.03 42.14
C GLN A 176 19.14 41.14 42.37
N LYS A 177 18.49 41.09 43.54
CA LYS A 177 18.71 42.05 44.64
C LYS A 177 18.11 41.62 45.97
#